data_AF-A0A847X2N0-F1
#
_entry.id   AF-A0A847X2N0-F1
#
_cell.length_a   1.000
_cell.length_b   1.000
_cell.length_c   1.000
_cell.angle_alpha   90.00
_cell.angle_beta   90.00
_cell.angle_gamma   90.00
#
_symmetry.space_group_name_H-M   'P 1'
#
loop_
_entity.id
_entity.type
_entity.pdbx_description
1 polymer ?
#
loop_
_entity_poly.entity_id
_entity_poly.type
_entity_poly.pdbx_seq_one_letter_code
_entity_poly.pdbx_strand_id
1 'polypeptide(L)' 'MRFAPVAQVKDQSTARVLLVALRAHGFHPLDLREGGLPGVPNLFGADGFTIEVPEEELSDATVLVGDLLRDMESPTP' A
#
# COMPACT_ATOMS: atom_id res chain seq x y z
N MET A 1 -4.16 -17.11 -7.76
CA MET A 1 -3.34 -15.89 -7.90
C MET A 1 -2.66 -15.68 -6.57
N ARG A 2 -1.32 -15.57 -6.56
CA ARG A 2 -0.54 -15.29 -5.33
C ARG A 2 -0.31 -13.80 -5.25
N PHE A 3 -0.33 -13.27 -4.04
CA PHE A 3 -0.06 -11.87 -3.78
C PHE A 3 1.24 -11.77 -3.00
N ALA A 4 1.98 -10.70 -3.26
CA ALA A 4 3.24 -10.41 -2.60
C ALA A 4 3.27 -8.95 -2.10
N PRO A 5 3.91 -8.69 -0.96
CA PRO A 5 3.99 -7.34 -0.39
C PRO A 5 4.92 -6.47 -1.22
N VAL A 6 4.45 -5.26 -1.58
CA VAL A 6 5.26 -4.25 -2.29
C VAL A 6 5.78 -3.16 -1.36
N ALA A 7 4.99 -2.80 -0.35
CA ALA A 7 5.38 -1.80 0.65
C ALA A 7 4.59 -1.98 1.95
N GLN A 8 5.15 -1.44 3.03
CA GLN A 8 4.49 -1.31 4.31
C GLN A 8 4.58 0.13 4.79
N VAL A 9 3.42 0.75 5.05
CA VAL A 9 3.34 2.16 5.45
C VAL A 9 2.55 2.31 6.75
N LYS A 10 2.99 3.19 7.64
CA LYS A 10 2.34 3.37 8.95
C LYS A 10 1.05 4.19 8.86
N ASP A 11 0.98 5.11 7.91
CA ASP A 11 -0.15 6.01 7.74
C ASP A 11 -1.23 5.41 6.81
N GLN A 12 -2.48 5.45 7.25
CA GLN A 12 -3.61 4.93 6.49
C GLN A 12 -3.89 5.77 5.24
N SER A 13 -3.67 7.08 5.30
CA SER A 13 -3.89 7.98 4.17
C SER A 13 -2.88 7.67 3.06
N THR A 14 -1.60 7.52 3.40
CA THR A 14 -0.56 7.06 2.46
C THR A 14 -0.94 5.72 1.83
N ALA A 15 -1.39 4.74 2.62
CA ALA A 15 -1.80 3.43 2.12
C ALA A 15 -2.94 3.54 1.09
N ARG A 16 -3.95 4.37 1.38
CA ARG A 16 -5.08 4.63 0.47
C ARG A 16 -4.64 5.31 -0.82
N VAL A 17 -3.76 6.31 -0.73
CA VAL A 17 -3.20 7.00 -1.90
C VAL A 17 -2.44 6.01 -2.79
N LEU A 18 -1.58 5.17 -2.21
CA LEU A 18 -0.85 4.14 -2.96
C LEU A 18 -1.78 3.16 -3.68
N LEU A 19 -2.87 2.72 -3.03
CA LEU A 19 -3.87 1.85 -3.67
C LEU A 19 -4.53 2.48 -4.88
N VAL A 20 -4.93 3.75 -4.76
CA VAL A 20 -5.56 4.49 -5.86
C VAL A 20 -4.56 4.71 -7.00
N ALA A 21 -3.32 5.08 -6.67
CA ALA A 21 -2.27 5.27 -7.66
C ALA A 21 -1.97 3.97 -8.42
N LEU A 22 -1.73 2.86 -7.71
CA LEU A 22 -1.51 1.55 -8.33
C LEU A 22 -2.64 1.18 -9.29
N ARG A 23 -3.90 1.34 -8.88
CA ARG A 23 -5.07 1.09 -9.76
C ARG A 23 -5.10 2.00 -10.98
N ALA A 24 -4.78 3.29 -10.82
CA ALA A 24 -4.73 4.24 -11.92
C ALA A 24 -3.65 3.87 -12.96
N HIS A 25 -2.58 3.20 -12.52
CA HIS A 25 -1.51 2.68 -13.38
C HIS A 25 -1.76 1.26 -13.91
N GLY A 26 -2.93 0.67 -13.64
CA GLY A 26 -3.34 -0.64 -14.17
C GLY A 26 -2.91 -1.85 -13.33
N PHE A 27 -2.38 -1.63 -12.12
CA PHE A 27 -2.07 -2.69 -11.16
C PHE A 27 -3.31 -3.16 -10.41
N HIS A 28 -3.24 -4.35 -9.82
CA HIS A 28 -4.36 -5.00 -9.13
C HIS A 28 -4.09 -5.22 -7.62
N PRO A 29 -3.84 -4.15 -6.84
CA PRO A 29 -3.56 -4.30 -5.42
C PRO A 29 -4.75 -4.87 -4.64
N LEU A 30 -4.46 -5.70 -3.63
CA LEU A 30 -5.46 -6.11 -2.65
C LEU A 30 -5.97 -4.88 -1.90
N ASP A 31 -7.29 -4.81 -1.71
CA ASP A 31 -7.89 -3.80 -0.83
C ASP A 31 -7.31 -3.91 0.57
N LEU A 32 -7.11 -2.75 1.22
CA LEU A 32 -6.84 -2.70 2.64
C LEU A 32 -8.00 -3.41 3.33
N ARG A 33 -7.71 -4.53 3.98
CA ARG A 33 -8.72 -5.30 4.71
C ARG A 33 -9.25 -4.41 5.82
N GLU A 34 -10.37 -3.73 5.65
CA GLU A 34 -10.94 -2.88 6.70
C GLU A 34 -11.15 -3.72 7.96
N GLY A 35 -10.22 -3.57 8.89
CA GLY A 35 -10.05 -4.40 10.04
C GLY A 35 -10.12 -3.54 11.28
N GLY A 36 -11.31 -3.41 11.83
CA GLY A 36 -11.50 -3.09 13.24
C GLY A 36 -12.46 -4.12 13.82
N LEU A 37 -11.99 -4.99 14.71
CA LEU A 37 -12.93 -5.69 15.58
C LEU A 37 -13.42 -4.67 16.63
N PRO A 38 -14.71 -4.65 16.99
CA PRO A 38 -15.20 -3.78 18.04
C PRO A 38 -14.37 -3.98 19.32
N GLY A 39 -13.71 -2.92 19.79
CA GLY A 39 -12.87 -2.95 20.99
C GLY A 39 -11.38 -3.29 20.77
N VAL A 40 -10.94 -3.53 19.53
CA VAL A 40 -9.50 -3.69 19.21
C VAL A 40 -9.05 -2.53 18.31
N PRO A 41 -8.33 -1.53 18.85
CA PRO A 41 -8.07 -0.28 18.14
C PRO A 41 -7.18 -0.44 16.90
N ASN A 42 -6.38 -1.51 16.79
CA ASN A 42 -5.48 -1.76 15.66
C ASN A 42 -5.48 -3.25 15.27
N LEU A 43 -6.17 -3.65 14.21
CA LEU A 43 -5.96 -5.00 13.62
C LEU A 43 -4.67 -5.09 12.80
N PHE A 44 -4.07 -3.97 12.41
CA PHE A 44 -2.88 -3.91 11.56
C PHE A 44 -1.53 -3.88 12.31
N GLY A 45 -1.54 -4.20 13.62
CA GLY A 45 -0.31 -4.28 14.42
C GLY A 45 0.44 -2.94 14.54
N ALA A 46 1.66 -3.00 15.08
CA ALA A 46 2.59 -1.87 15.14
C ALA A 46 3.30 -1.60 13.79
N ASP A 47 3.15 -2.54 12.85
CA ASP A 47 3.90 -2.56 11.60
C ASP A 47 3.20 -1.77 10.47
N GLY A 48 1.91 -1.44 10.61
CA GLY A 48 1.18 -0.57 9.66
C GLY A 48 0.43 -1.33 8.58
N PHE A 49 0.13 -0.64 7.48
CA PHE A 49 -0.64 -1.13 6.34
C PHE A 49 0.29 -1.72 5.27
N THR A 50 0.11 -3.00 4.98
CA THR A 50 0.81 -3.68 3.89
C THR A 50 0.03 -3.53 2.60
N ILE A 51 0.71 -3.08 1.54
CA ILE A 51 0.20 -3.08 0.18
C ILE A 51 0.69 -4.35 -0.50
N GLU A 52 -0.23 -5.11 -1.08
CA GLU A 52 0.06 -6.36 -1.76
C GLU A 52 -0.49 -6.32 -3.19
N VAL A 53 0.29 -6.83 -4.14
CA VAL A 53 -0.07 -6.93 -5.57
C VAL A 53 0.11 -8.37 -6.04
N PRO A 54 -0.47 -8.79 -7.18
CA PRO A 54 -0.17 -10.07 -7.78
C PRO A 54 1.33 -10.26 -7.96
N GLU A 55 1.84 -11.47 -7.71
CA GLU A 55 3.27 -11.77 -7.75
C GLU A 55 3.89 -11.44 -9.13
N GLU A 56 3.12 -11.54 -10.20
CA GLU A 56 3.49 -11.15 -11.56
C GLU A 56 3.73 -9.64 -11.74
N GLU A 57 3.11 -8.80 -10.92
CA GLU A 57 3.18 -7.34 -10.97
C GLU A 57 4.22 -6.75 -10.01
N LEU A 58 4.77 -7.58 -9.10
CA LEU A 58 5.58 -7.14 -7.98
C LEU A 58 6.77 -6.27 -8.40
N SER A 59 7.50 -6.68 -9.43
CA SER A 59 8.70 -5.98 -9.90
C SER A 59 8.38 -4.55 -10.34
N ASP A 60 7.36 -4.38 -11.18
CA ASP A 60 6.98 -3.09 -11.74
C ASP A 60 6.30 -2.21 -10.68
N ALA A 61 5.45 -2.81 -9.85
CA ALA A 61 4.79 -2.11 -8.74
C ALA A 61 5.81 -1.59 -7.73
N THR A 62 6.90 -2.32 -7.46
CA THR A 62 7.97 -1.90 -6.53
C THR A 62 8.61 -0.60 -6.98
N VAL A 63 8.88 -0.46 -8.28
CA VAL A 63 9.47 0.77 -8.85
C VAL A 63 8.51 1.94 -8.66
N LEU A 64 7.25 1.78 -9.09
CA LEU A 64 6.25 2.85 -8.99
C LEU A 64 6.00 3.26 -7.54
N VAL A 65 5.81 2.31 -6.63
CA VAL A 65 5.55 2.59 -5.21
C VAL A 65 6.75 3.29 -4.57
N GLY A 66 7.98 2.88 -4.91
CA GLY A 66 9.19 3.54 -4.44
C GLY A 66 9.27 5.01 -4.85
N ASP A 67 8.94 5.32 -6.10
CA ASP A 67 8.93 6.69 -6.60
C ASP A 67 7.82 7.54 -5.97
N LEU A 68 6.61 6.98 -5.84
CA LEU A 68 5.48 7.65 -5.20
C LEU A 68 5.76 7.98 -3.73
N LEU A 69 6.39 7.06 -2.98
CA LEU A 69 6.75 7.30 -1.58
C LEU A 69 7.79 8.43 -1.45
N ARG A 70 8.80 8.45 -2.31
CA ARG A 70 9.81 9.53 -2.33
C ARG A 70 9.20 10.90 -2.63
N ASP A 71 8.24 10.95 -3.54
CA ASP A 71 7.51 12.17 -3.88
C ASP A 71 6.66 12.66 -2.70
N MET A 72 5.98 11.74 -2.01
CA MET A 72 5.19 12.06 -0.81
C MET A 72 6.03 12.53 0.40
N GLU A 73 7.26 12.04 0.55
CA GLU A 73 8.20 12.46 1.59
C GLU A 73 8.88 13.81 1.28
N SER A 74 8.90 14.20 0.00
CA SER A 74 9.51 15.44 -0.47
C SER A 74 8.42 16.47 -0.73
N PRO A 75 8.06 17.34 0.24
CA PRO A 75 7.16 18.45 -0.08
C PRO A 75 7.82 19.26 -1.18
N THR A 76 7.18 19.29 -2.36
CA THR A 76 7.61 20.17 -3.45
C THR A 76 7.68 21.60 -2.90
N PRO A 77 8.80 22.33 -3.12
CA PRO A 77 9.04 23.64 -2.53
C PRO A 77 8.01 24.71 -2.91
#